data_AF-A0A2S2DZC1-F1
#
_entry.id   AF-A0A2S2DZC1-F1
#
_cell.length_a   1.000
_cell.length_b   1.000
_cell.length_c   1.000
_cell.angle_alpha   90.00
_cell.angle_beta   90.00
_cell.angle_gamma   90.00
#
_symmetry.space_group_name_H-M   'P 1'
#
loop_
_entity.id
_entity.type
_entity.pdbx_description
1 polymer ?
#
loop_
_entity_poly.entity_id
_entity_poly.type
_entity_poly.pdbx_seq_one_letter_code
_entity_poly.pdbx_strand_id
1 'polypeptide(L)'
;MTIATTVFTTLAVGVLFLLPVQAQQNVVKEDKPLRKTESRSEDNPGAVLSGKEIPYWKQTNNAHEPERTCSLTSLAMVTDYFGFTDPSVNGRSPDYLFNQLGGVLQDVPALEWGFNEIARRAGSDKRAESTTTGTIQQLREAVTSGKLAIIHGWFTQSGHIVMVKGFDGSHYIVNDPNGRWNEEKWGSYDTSVSGEDQKYSKAAFEHAINDNGTGDDLWLHIYE
;
A
#
# COMPACT_ATOMS: atom_id res chain seq x y z
N MET A 1 -14.13 -60.81 -29.99
CA MET A 1 -13.36 -60.64 -31.25
C MET A 1 -12.53 -59.37 -31.08
N THR A 2 -11.49 -59.43 -30.24
CA THR A 2 -10.06 -59.67 -30.52
C THR A 2 -9.30 -58.35 -30.50
N ILE A 3 -8.43 -58.26 -29.51
CA ILE A 3 -7.57 -57.15 -29.10
C ILE A 3 -6.28 -57.25 -29.93
N ALA A 4 -5.68 -56.13 -30.33
CA ALA A 4 -4.34 -56.13 -30.94
C ALA A 4 -3.43 -55.08 -30.28
N THR A 5 -2.51 -55.62 -29.49
CA THR A 5 -1.27 -55.09 -28.94
C THR A 5 -0.27 -54.71 -30.04
N THR A 6 0.64 -53.75 -29.82
CA THR A 6 2.08 -53.87 -30.19
C THR A 6 2.93 -52.87 -29.39
N VAL A 7 4.00 -53.40 -28.82
CA VAL A 7 5.08 -52.78 -28.04
C VAL A 7 6.29 -52.60 -28.97
N PHE A 8 7.11 -51.55 -28.78
CA PHE A 8 8.48 -51.54 -29.29
C PHE A 8 9.47 -51.17 -28.17
N THR A 9 10.43 -52.08 -27.98
CA THR A 9 11.57 -52.00 -27.08
C THR A 9 12.82 -51.99 -27.96
N THR A 10 13.81 -51.14 -27.71
CA THR A 10 15.22 -51.50 -27.99
C THR A 10 16.20 -50.75 -27.09
N LEU A 11 17.22 -51.50 -26.64
CA LEU A 11 18.26 -51.20 -25.68
C LEU A 11 19.61 -50.86 -26.36
N ALA A 12 20.55 -50.40 -25.52
CA ALA A 12 22.02 -50.56 -25.59
C ALA A 12 22.80 -49.44 -26.32
N VAL A 13 24.07 -49.11 -26.01
CA VAL A 13 25.19 -49.77 -25.31
C VAL A 13 26.08 -48.65 -24.70
N GLY A 14 26.73 -48.90 -23.57
CA GLY A 14 27.71 -47.99 -22.95
C GLY A 14 29.11 -48.04 -23.57
N VAL A 15 29.93 -47.02 -23.29
CA VAL A 15 31.39 -47.10 -23.47
C VAL A 15 32.08 -46.45 -22.27
N LEU A 16 32.95 -47.25 -21.64
CA LEU A 16 33.83 -46.95 -20.52
C LEU A 16 35.20 -46.55 -21.08
N PHE A 17 35.78 -45.44 -20.62
CA PHE A 17 37.20 -45.13 -20.85
C PHE A 17 37.90 -44.77 -19.53
N LEU A 18 38.99 -45.48 -19.24
CA LEU A 18 39.92 -45.30 -18.13
C LEU A 18 41.21 -44.60 -18.64
N LEU A 19 41.53 -43.48 -17.97
CA LEU A 19 42.83 -42.89 -17.57
C LEU A 19 44.03 -42.77 -18.57
N PRO A 20 44.88 -41.74 -18.39
CA PRO A 20 46.06 -41.93 -17.54
C PRO A 20 46.38 -40.80 -16.54
N VAL A 21 47.14 -41.20 -15.52
CA VAL A 21 47.79 -40.42 -14.45
C VAL A 21 49.05 -39.71 -14.99
N GLN A 22 49.32 -38.46 -14.60
CA GLN A 22 50.71 -37.99 -14.39
C GLN A 22 50.82 -36.74 -13.50
N ALA A 23 52.03 -36.52 -13.00
CA ALA A 23 52.37 -35.95 -11.70
C ALA A 23 52.50 -34.41 -11.61
N GLN A 24 52.34 -33.96 -10.36
CA GLN A 24 52.86 -32.78 -9.64
C GLN A 24 53.74 -31.76 -10.38
N GLN A 25 53.38 -30.48 -10.21
CA GLN A 25 54.33 -29.40 -9.91
C GLN A 25 53.78 -28.49 -8.80
N ASN A 26 54.64 -28.23 -7.80
CA ASN A 26 54.43 -27.28 -6.70
C ASN A 26 54.66 -25.84 -7.20
N VAL A 27 53.73 -24.92 -6.97
CA VAL A 27 54.03 -23.48 -6.85
C VAL A 27 53.21 -22.83 -5.73
N VAL A 28 53.97 -22.34 -4.76
CA VAL A 28 53.80 -21.36 -3.68
C VAL A 28 52.55 -20.46 -3.68
N LYS A 29 51.84 -20.54 -2.54
CA LYS A 29 51.16 -19.52 -1.71
C LYS A 29 50.81 -18.15 -2.31
N GLU A 30 49.51 -17.85 -2.31
CA GLU A 30 48.98 -16.54 -1.95
C GLU A 30 47.80 -16.70 -0.97
N ASP A 31 47.91 -16.07 0.19
CA ASP A 31 46.91 -16.08 1.27
C ASP A 31 45.71 -15.22 0.89
N LYS A 32 44.56 -15.87 0.62
CA LYS A 32 43.26 -15.21 0.47
C LYS A 32 42.52 -15.26 1.81
N PRO A 33 42.06 -14.12 2.37
CA PRO A 33 41.48 -14.11 3.71
C PRO A 33 40.16 -14.89 3.76
N LEU A 34 40.03 -15.65 4.85
CA LEU A 34 38.86 -16.43 5.24
C LEU A 34 37.60 -15.57 5.22
N ARG A 35 36.62 -16.00 4.41
CA ARG A 35 35.26 -15.47 4.44
C ARG A 35 34.67 -15.80 5.81
N LYS A 36 34.60 -14.77 6.66
CA LYS A 36 33.92 -14.81 7.96
C LYS A 36 32.48 -15.23 7.71
N THR A 37 32.14 -16.43 8.18
CA THR A 37 30.76 -16.84 8.44
C THR A 37 30.18 -15.89 9.46
N GLU A 38 29.40 -14.92 9.01
CA GLU A 38 28.56 -14.11 9.89
C GLU A 38 27.17 -14.70 9.97
N SER A 39 26.75 -14.75 11.22
CA SER A 39 25.61 -15.42 11.79
C SER A 39 24.28 -14.87 11.29
N ARG A 40 23.39 -15.82 11.02
CA ARG A 40 21.92 -15.71 11.04
C ARG A 40 21.46 -14.79 12.18
N SER A 41 21.02 -13.57 11.85
CA SER A 41 20.13 -12.79 12.72
C SER A 41 18.69 -13.18 12.37
N GLU A 42 18.00 -13.71 13.37
CA GLU A 42 16.56 -13.93 13.34
C GLU A 42 15.87 -12.59 13.58
N ASP A 43 15.56 -11.86 12.51
CA ASP A 43 14.74 -10.65 12.57
C ASP A 43 13.38 -10.92 11.90
N ASN A 44 12.39 -11.10 12.77
CA ASN A 44 10.97 -10.73 12.68
C ASN A 44 10.36 -10.52 11.27
N PRO A 45 9.44 -11.38 10.79
CA PRO A 45 8.72 -11.16 9.53
C PRO A 45 7.54 -10.20 9.76
N GLY A 46 7.84 -8.94 10.06
CA GLY A 46 6.91 -7.84 9.86
C GLY A 46 6.84 -7.55 8.36
N ALA A 47 5.66 -7.72 7.76
CA ALA A 47 5.41 -7.71 6.32
C ALA A 47 6.19 -6.60 5.58
N VAL A 48 7.13 -7.03 4.72
CA VAL A 48 7.77 -6.17 3.74
C VAL A 48 6.71 -5.86 2.69
N LEU A 49 6.14 -4.64 2.75
CA LEU A 49 5.36 -4.12 1.64
C LEU A 49 6.20 -4.24 0.36
N SER A 50 5.57 -4.67 -0.74
CA SER A 50 6.22 -4.62 -2.05
C SER A 50 6.83 -3.23 -2.21
N GLY A 51 8.10 -3.10 -2.56
CA GLY A 51 8.89 -1.86 -2.51
C GLY A 51 8.45 -0.73 -3.45
N LYS A 52 7.15 -0.64 -3.76
CA LYS A 52 6.48 0.45 -4.46
C LYS A 52 6.16 1.56 -3.46
N GLU A 53 6.77 2.71 -3.67
CA GLU A 53 6.47 3.94 -2.94
C GLU A 53 5.01 4.34 -3.16
N ILE A 54 4.33 4.78 -2.09
CA ILE A 54 2.94 5.24 -2.16
C ILE A 54 2.94 6.68 -2.66
N PRO A 55 2.34 6.98 -3.83
CA PRO A 55 2.33 8.32 -4.39
C PRO A 55 1.65 9.33 -3.45
N TYR A 56 2.10 10.59 -3.50
CA TYR A 56 1.49 11.67 -2.75
C TYR A 56 0.84 12.71 -3.66
N TRP A 57 -0.37 13.14 -3.27
CA TRP A 57 -1.10 14.22 -3.92
C TRP A 57 -1.57 15.26 -2.89
N LYS A 58 -1.33 16.53 -3.20
CA LYS A 58 -1.81 17.69 -2.42
C LYS A 58 -3.08 18.29 -3.03
N GLN A 59 -4.20 18.34 -2.31
CA GLN A 59 -5.50 18.74 -2.87
C GLN A 59 -5.54 20.17 -3.38
N THR A 60 -4.76 21.08 -2.77
CA THR A 60 -4.72 22.50 -3.18
C THR A 60 -4.15 22.69 -4.59
N ASN A 61 -3.53 21.66 -5.16
CA ASN A 61 -3.00 21.65 -6.52
C ASN A 61 -3.99 21.04 -7.53
N ASN A 62 -5.17 20.61 -7.10
CA ASN A 62 -6.19 20.07 -7.99
C ASN A 62 -6.85 21.20 -8.79
N ALA A 63 -7.16 20.93 -10.05
CA ALA A 63 -7.88 21.89 -10.90
C ALA A 63 -9.35 22.01 -10.49
N HIS A 64 -9.94 20.93 -9.96
CA HIS A 64 -11.34 20.87 -9.54
C HIS A 64 -11.47 20.95 -8.02
N GLU A 65 -12.27 21.91 -7.55
CA GLU A 65 -12.68 22.06 -6.15
C GLU A 65 -11.56 21.75 -5.12
N PRO A 66 -10.42 22.47 -5.15
CA PRO A 66 -9.25 22.17 -4.31
C PRO A 66 -9.54 22.16 -2.80
N GLU A 67 -10.59 22.86 -2.36
CA GLU A 67 -11.02 22.90 -0.96
C GLU A 67 -11.99 21.76 -0.56
N ARG A 68 -12.45 20.95 -1.52
CA ARG A 68 -13.48 19.91 -1.30
C ARG A 68 -13.07 18.52 -1.81
N THR A 69 -11.90 18.38 -2.42
CA THR A 69 -11.45 17.12 -3.05
C THR A 69 -10.56 16.26 -2.16
N CYS A 70 -10.57 16.45 -0.83
CA CYS A 70 -9.78 15.63 0.10
C CYS A 70 -10.00 14.13 -0.10
N SER A 71 -11.24 13.69 -0.28
CA SER A 71 -11.59 12.29 -0.52
C SER A 71 -11.02 11.73 -1.82
N LEU A 72 -11.19 12.45 -2.94
CA LEU A 72 -10.66 12.04 -4.24
C LEU A 72 -9.13 12.12 -4.30
N THR A 73 -8.54 13.07 -3.59
CA THR A 73 -7.08 13.19 -3.50
C THR A 73 -6.50 12.01 -2.72
N SER A 74 -7.13 11.64 -1.61
CA SER A 74 -6.80 10.44 -0.86
C SER A 74 -7.01 9.17 -1.68
N LEU A 75 -8.13 9.07 -2.41
CA LEU A 75 -8.42 7.93 -3.29
C LEU A 75 -7.40 7.81 -4.42
N ALA A 76 -6.95 8.92 -5.01
CA ALA A 76 -5.95 8.92 -6.07
C ALA A 76 -4.61 8.30 -5.63
N MET A 77 -4.17 8.56 -4.40
CA MET A 77 -2.96 7.95 -3.86
C MET A 77 -3.09 6.43 -3.77
N VAL A 78 -4.28 5.94 -3.38
CA VAL A 78 -4.60 4.51 -3.31
C VAL A 78 -4.70 3.89 -4.71
N THR A 79 -5.40 4.53 -5.66
CA THR A 79 -5.57 3.99 -7.02
C THR A 79 -4.26 3.98 -7.80
N ASP A 80 -3.38 4.97 -7.61
CA ASP A 80 -2.04 4.97 -8.21
C ASP A 80 -1.15 3.90 -7.57
N TYR A 81 -1.25 3.69 -6.25
CA TYR A 81 -0.54 2.62 -5.56
C TYR A 81 -0.90 1.23 -6.11
N PHE A 82 -2.18 0.97 -6.39
CA PHE A 82 -2.59 -0.29 -7.04
C PHE A 82 -2.41 -0.30 -8.57
N GLY A 83 -2.04 0.83 -9.18
CA GLY A 83 -1.86 0.94 -10.63
C GLY A 83 -3.16 0.93 -11.42
N PHE A 84 -4.28 1.32 -10.80
CA PHE A 84 -5.56 1.49 -11.51
C PHE A 84 -5.62 2.81 -12.26
N THR A 85 -4.83 3.77 -11.80
CA THR A 85 -4.57 5.05 -12.46
C THR A 85 -3.07 5.19 -12.72
N ASP A 86 -2.74 5.87 -13.81
CA ASP A 86 -1.36 6.15 -14.22
C ASP A 86 -1.22 7.65 -14.50
N PRO A 87 -0.49 8.41 -13.67
CA PRO A 87 -0.35 9.85 -13.85
C PRO A 87 0.34 10.26 -15.16
N SER A 88 1.12 9.36 -15.78
CA SER A 88 1.76 9.60 -17.07
C SER A 88 0.78 9.52 -18.25
N VAL A 89 -0.36 8.85 -18.05
CA VAL A 89 -1.41 8.67 -19.07
C VAL A 89 -2.61 9.56 -18.78
N ASN A 90 -3.06 9.61 -17.53
CA ASN A 90 -4.29 10.26 -17.11
C ASN A 90 -4.09 11.73 -16.72
N GLY A 91 -2.83 12.17 -16.61
CA GLY A 91 -2.49 13.43 -15.95
C GLY A 91 -2.64 13.32 -14.44
N ARG A 92 -2.99 14.42 -13.77
CA ARG A 92 -3.13 14.43 -12.31
C ARG A 92 -4.28 13.52 -11.86
N SER A 93 -3.96 12.43 -11.17
CA SER A 93 -4.94 11.39 -10.79
C SER A 93 -6.16 11.92 -10.03
N PRO A 94 -6.05 12.84 -9.04
CA PRO A 94 -7.22 13.44 -8.40
C PRO A 94 -8.21 14.10 -9.38
N ASP A 95 -7.71 14.85 -10.37
CA ASP A 95 -8.54 15.53 -11.37
C ASP A 95 -9.14 14.53 -12.37
N TYR A 96 -8.38 13.51 -12.75
CA TYR A 96 -8.90 12.41 -13.55
C TYR A 96 -10.06 11.73 -12.84
N LEU A 97 -9.91 11.36 -11.57
CA LEU A 97 -10.96 10.72 -10.78
C LEU A 97 -12.20 11.60 -10.66
N PHE A 98 -12.03 12.90 -10.41
CA PHE A 98 -13.14 13.85 -10.37
C PHE A 98 -13.99 13.78 -11.64
N ASN A 99 -13.33 13.83 -12.80
CA ASN A 99 -14.00 13.76 -14.10
C ASN A 99 -14.64 12.39 -14.37
N GLN A 100 -13.97 11.30 -13.99
CA GLN A 100 -14.45 9.94 -14.25
C GLN A 100 -15.60 9.50 -13.34
N LEU A 101 -15.68 10.04 -12.13
CA LEU A 101 -16.62 9.65 -11.08
C LEU A 101 -17.76 10.68 -10.90
N GLY A 102 -17.70 11.81 -11.62
CA GLY A 102 -18.79 12.80 -11.65
C GLY A 102 -18.78 13.77 -10.47
N GLY A 103 -17.61 14.02 -9.88
CA GLY A 103 -17.43 14.93 -8.75
C GLY A 103 -16.92 14.26 -7.48
N VAL A 104 -17.01 14.99 -6.36
CA VAL A 104 -16.50 14.55 -5.05
C VAL A 104 -17.31 13.38 -4.46
N LEU A 105 -16.63 12.50 -3.73
CA LEU A 105 -17.22 11.34 -3.04
C LEU A 105 -16.99 11.50 -1.54
N GLN A 106 -18.00 11.92 -0.79
CA GLN A 106 -17.81 12.40 0.60
C GLN A 106 -18.30 11.44 1.67
N ASP A 107 -19.07 10.43 1.31
CA ASP A 107 -19.59 9.43 2.25
C ASP A 107 -19.01 8.04 1.96
N VAL A 108 -19.23 7.13 2.92
CA VAL A 108 -18.66 5.78 2.87
C VAL A 108 -19.14 5.01 1.62
N PRO A 109 -20.45 4.90 1.33
CA PRO A 109 -20.90 4.20 0.12
C PRO A 109 -20.38 4.80 -1.19
N ALA A 110 -20.32 6.13 -1.32
CA ALA A 110 -19.86 6.80 -2.53
C ALA A 110 -18.37 6.56 -2.77
N LEU A 111 -17.53 6.68 -1.73
CA LEU A 111 -16.10 6.49 -1.87
C LEU A 111 -15.73 5.02 -2.13
N GLU A 112 -16.43 4.09 -1.49
CA GLU A 112 -16.34 2.64 -1.76
C GLU A 112 -16.67 2.35 -3.24
N TRP A 113 -17.81 2.86 -3.73
CA TRP A 113 -18.20 2.73 -5.13
C TRP A 113 -17.13 3.29 -6.07
N GLY A 114 -16.57 4.46 -5.76
CA GLY A 114 -15.53 5.11 -6.57
C GLY A 114 -14.29 4.23 -6.73
N PHE A 115 -13.76 3.69 -5.63
CA PHE A 115 -12.63 2.76 -5.69
C PHE A 115 -12.97 1.51 -6.51
N ASN A 116 -14.10 0.87 -6.19
CA ASN A 116 -14.52 -0.39 -6.83
C ASN A 116 -14.74 -0.22 -8.34
N GLU A 117 -15.29 0.92 -8.77
CA GLU A 117 -15.51 1.23 -10.18
C GLU A 117 -14.20 1.45 -10.93
N ILE A 118 -13.25 2.17 -10.34
CA ILE A 118 -11.93 2.38 -10.94
C ILE A 118 -11.13 1.07 -11.01
N ALA A 119 -11.16 0.26 -9.94
CA ALA A 119 -10.58 -1.08 -9.93
C ALA A 119 -11.16 -1.96 -11.04
N ARG A 120 -12.50 -1.97 -11.19
CA ARG A 120 -13.19 -2.73 -12.24
C ARG A 120 -12.79 -2.26 -13.65
N ARG A 121 -12.69 -0.95 -13.89
CA ARG A 121 -12.23 -0.39 -15.18
C ARG A 121 -10.79 -0.78 -15.50
N ALA A 122 -9.94 -0.88 -14.49
CA ALA A 122 -8.57 -1.37 -14.60
C ALA A 122 -8.46 -2.91 -14.75
N GLY A 123 -9.59 -3.63 -14.75
CA GLY A 123 -9.62 -5.10 -14.85
C GLY A 123 -9.21 -5.81 -13.56
N SER A 124 -9.25 -5.13 -12.41
CA SER A 124 -8.88 -5.65 -11.10
C SER A 124 -10.07 -6.20 -10.32
N ASP A 125 -9.83 -7.27 -9.55
CA ASP A 125 -10.77 -7.90 -8.63
C ASP A 125 -10.76 -7.25 -7.22
N LYS A 126 -9.78 -6.41 -6.91
CA LYS A 126 -9.65 -5.70 -5.63
C LYS A 126 -10.87 -4.84 -5.31
N ARG A 127 -11.29 -4.84 -4.05
CA ARG A 127 -12.42 -4.05 -3.55
C ARG A 127 -12.06 -3.37 -2.23
N ALA A 128 -12.71 -2.25 -1.94
CA ALA A 128 -12.58 -1.57 -0.66
C ALA A 128 -13.43 -2.27 0.40
N GLU A 129 -12.86 -2.55 1.56
CA GLU A 129 -13.62 -2.94 2.76
C GLU A 129 -14.03 -1.65 3.49
N SER A 130 -15.30 -1.27 3.37
CA SER A 130 -15.80 0.04 3.84
C SER A 130 -16.89 -0.10 4.89
N THR A 131 -16.87 0.75 5.92
CA THR A 131 -17.87 0.74 7.00
C THR A 131 -18.00 2.10 7.67
N THR A 132 -19.16 2.40 8.24
CA THR A 132 -19.42 3.56 9.11
C THR A 132 -19.34 3.20 10.61
N THR A 133 -18.97 1.95 10.92
CA THR A 133 -18.87 1.40 12.28
C THR A 133 -17.53 0.71 12.47
N GLY A 134 -16.49 1.23 11.81
CA GLY A 134 -15.13 0.73 11.95
C GLY A 134 -14.63 0.99 13.36
N THR A 135 -13.63 0.20 13.77
CA THR A 135 -13.00 0.31 15.09
C THR A 135 -11.55 0.78 14.99
N ILE A 136 -11.06 1.46 16.03
CA ILE A 136 -9.65 1.88 16.12
C ILE A 136 -8.74 0.66 15.98
N GLN A 137 -9.16 -0.48 16.53
CA GLN A 137 -8.45 -1.74 16.40
C GLN A 137 -8.36 -2.19 14.94
N GLN A 138 -9.46 -2.19 14.19
CA GLN A 138 -9.45 -2.52 12.75
C GLN A 138 -8.53 -1.60 11.96
N LEU A 139 -8.59 -0.29 12.20
CA LEU A 139 -7.69 0.66 11.54
C LEU A 139 -6.22 0.32 11.82
N ARG A 140 -5.84 0.15 13.09
CA ARG A 140 -4.46 -0.17 13.48
C ARG A 140 -4.00 -1.50 12.89
N GLU A 141 -4.80 -2.55 13.01
CA GLU A 141 -4.46 -3.88 12.48
C GLU A 141 -4.24 -3.83 10.97
N ALA A 142 -5.12 -3.15 10.23
CA ALA A 142 -4.98 -2.98 8.80
C ALA A 142 -3.66 -2.28 8.44
N VAL A 143 -3.40 -1.10 8.98
CA VAL A 143 -2.23 -0.29 8.58
C VAL A 143 -0.91 -0.83 9.14
N THR A 144 -0.93 -1.53 10.28
CA THR A 144 0.25 -2.27 10.79
C THR A 144 0.53 -3.51 9.94
N SER A 145 -0.48 -4.15 9.35
CA SER A 145 -0.31 -5.25 8.39
C SER A 145 0.12 -4.77 6.99
N GLY A 146 0.27 -3.45 6.80
CA GLY A 146 0.69 -2.84 5.55
C GLY A 146 -0.44 -2.56 4.55
N LYS A 147 -1.70 -2.74 4.94
CA LYS A 147 -2.85 -2.28 4.13
C LYS A 147 -2.94 -0.76 4.16
N LEU A 148 -3.41 -0.16 3.07
CA LEU A 148 -3.75 1.27 3.07
C LEU A 148 -5.15 1.46 3.64
N ALA A 149 -5.36 2.57 4.33
CA ALA A 149 -6.69 2.97 4.75
C ALA A 149 -7.00 4.43 4.37
N ILE A 150 -8.26 4.72 4.10
CA ILE A 150 -8.78 6.09 4.09
C ILE A 150 -9.75 6.23 5.26
N ILE A 151 -9.60 7.31 6.01
CA ILE A 151 -10.40 7.59 7.20
C ILE A 151 -10.98 8.99 7.12
N HIS A 152 -12.25 9.12 7.54
CA HIS A 152 -12.90 10.40 7.73
C HIS A 152 -12.73 10.83 9.18
N GLY A 153 -12.64 12.13 9.42
CA GLY A 153 -12.58 12.63 10.79
C GLY A 153 -12.76 14.13 10.89
N TRP A 154 -12.83 14.60 12.11
CA TRP A 154 -13.00 16.00 12.45
C TRP A 154 -11.66 16.69 12.61
N PHE A 155 -10.83 16.64 11.57
CA PHE A 155 -9.59 17.39 11.54
C PHE A 155 -9.83 18.90 11.31
N THR A 156 -11.00 19.24 10.76
CA THR A 156 -11.52 20.61 10.61
C THR A 156 -12.99 20.66 11.07
N GLN A 157 -13.58 21.86 11.12
CA GLN A 157 -14.98 22.05 11.52
C GLN A 157 -15.98 21.30 10.64
N SER A 158 -15.73 21.19 9.33
CA SER A 158 -16.57 20.48 8.37
C SER A 158 -16.21 19.01 8.21
N GLY A 159 -15.12 18.56 8.84
CA GLY A 159 -14.50 17.27 8.60
C GLY A 159 -13.43 17.31 7.51
N HIS A 160 -12.64 16.25 7.43
CA HIS A 160 -11.58 16.04 6.45
C HIS A 160 -11.31 14.53 6.28
N ILE A 161 -10.80 14.15 5.11
CA ILE A 161 -10.61 12.74 4.73
C ILE A 161 -9.16 12.53 4.33
N VAL A 162 -8.47 11.62 5.03
CA VAL A 162 -7.01 11.42 4.93
C VAL A 162 -6.66 9.97 4.64
N MET A 163 -5.46 9.73 4.10
CA MET A 163 -4.94 8.42 3.74
C MET A 163 -3.90 7.97 4.79
N VAL A 164 -4.16 6.88 5.50
CA VAL A 164 -3.28 6.31 6.53
C VAL A 164 -2.45 5.15 5.96
N LYS A 165 -1.13 5.28 6.03
CA LYS A 165 -0.14 4.33 5.47
C LYS A 165 0.37 3.33 6.50
N GLY A 166 0.37 3.70 7.77
CA GLY A 166 0.99 2.89 8.81
C GLY A 166 0.70 3.38 10.22
N PHE A 167 1.05 2.53 11.18
CA PHE A 167 0.98 2.83 12.61
C PHE A 167 2.18 2.17 13.30
N ASP A 168 2.99 2.96 13.98
CA ASP A 168 4.25 2.50 14.62
C ASP A 168 4.10 2.14 16.12
N GLY A 169 2.87 2.14 16.63
CA GLY A 169 2.56 1.96 18.05
C GLY A 169 2.36 3.28 18.81
N SER A 170 2.95 4.37 18.33
CA SER A 170 2.91 5.69 18.95
C SER A 170 2.34 6.79 18.05
N HIS A 171 2.52 6.66 16.74
CA HIS A 171 2.08 7.61 15.72
C HIS A 171 1.43 6.88 14.55
N TYR A 172 0.44 7.56 13.95
CA TYR A 172 -0.05 7.22 12.62
C TYR A 172 0.80 7.92 11.58
N ILE A 173 1.13 7.20 10.50
CA ILE A 173 1.83 7.73 9.34
C ILE A 173 0.78 7.98 8.26
N VAL A 174 0.64 9.24 7.85
CA VAL A 174 -0.50 9.73 7.06
C VAL A 174 0.02 10.50 5.85
N ASN A 175 -0.54 10.19 4.68
CA ASN A 175 -0.51 11.10 3.55
C ASN A 175 -1.77 11.98 3.63
N ASP A 176 -1.61 13.18 4.15
CA ASP A 176 -2.68 14.15 4.30
C ASP A 176 -2.77 15.05 3.06
N PRO A 177 -3.90 15.07 2.35
CA PRO A 177 -4.01 15.84 1.13
C PRO A 177 -3.95 17.36 1.36
N ASN A 178 -4.17 17.86 2.58
CA ASN A 178 -4.27 19.31 2.85
C ASN A 178 -3.06 19.91 3.58
N GLY A 179 -1.92 19.21 3.62
CA GLY A 179 -0.72 19.68 4.32
C GLY A 179 -0.65 19.12 5.73
N ARG A 180 -0.21 19.91 6.70
CA ARG A 180 0.00 19.42 8.07
C ARG A 180 -1.10 19.90 9.01
N TRP A 181 -1.88 18.96 9.54
CA TRP A 181 -2.81 19.18 10.64
C TRP A 181 -2.09 19.59 11.94
N ASN A 182 -2.75 20.42 12.76
CA ASN A 182 -2.21 20.89 14.04
C ASN A 182 -2.47 19.95 15.23
N GLU A 183 -2.97 18.74 15.00
CA GLU A 183 -3.29 17.73 16.03
C GLU A 183 -4.42 18.13 17.00
N GLU A 184 -5.33 19.02 16.57
CA GLU A 184 -6.51 19.42 17.34
C GLU A 184 -7.81 19.02 16.62
N LYS A 185 -8.73 18.35 17.31
CA LYS A 185 -10.07 18.04 16.76
C LYS A 185 -10.80 19.35 16.47
N TRP A 186 -11.39 19.47 15.28
CA TRP A 186 -11.91 20.69 14.68
C TRP A 186 -10.88 21.82 14.52
N GLY A 187 -9.60 21.44 14.42
CA GLY A 187 -8.47 22.35 14.34
C GLY A 187 -8.21 22.90 12.94
N SER A 188 -6.93 23.04 12.62
CA SER A 188 -6.46 23.77 11.44
C SER A 188 -5.28 23.09 10.75
N TYR A 189 -4.94 23.59 9.57
CA TYR A 189 -3.88 23.08 8.72
C TYR A 189 -2.86 24.15 8.38
N ASP A 190 -1.60 23.77 8.43
CA ASP A 190 -0.53 24.43 7.69
C ASP A 190 -0.53 23.88 6.26
N THR A 191 -1.25 24.57 5.37
CA THR A 191 -1.36 24.19 3.96
C THR A 191 -0.13 24.62 3.15
N SER A 192 0.86 25.29 3.76
CA SER A 192 2.09 25.70 3.06
C SER A 192 3.10 24.56 2.93
N VAL A 193 3.02 23.56 3.81
CA VAL A 193 3.92 22.39 3.82
C VAL A 193 3.35 21.20 3.06
N SER A 194 4.18 20.18 2.85
CA SER A 194 3.71 18.87 2.35
C SER A 194 2.95 18.15 3.45
N GLY A 195 1.88 17.44 3.10
CA GLY A 195 1.20 16.48 3.97
C GLY A 195 1.63 15.04 3.70
N GLU A 196 2.69 14.82 2.92
CA GLU A 196 3.31 13.51 2.74
C GLU A 196 3.98 13.06 4.04
N ASP A 197 3.80 11.78 4.39
CA ASP A 197 4.45 11.13 5.53
C ASP A 197 4.34 11.89 6.87
N GLN A 198 3.22 12.57 7.09
CA GLN A 198 2.96 13.22 8.37
C GLN A 198 2.83 12.17 9.46
N LYS A 199 3.42 12.48 10.62
CA LYS A 199 3.31 11.66 11.82
C LYS A 199 2.44 12.38 12.83
N TYR A 200 1.25 11.84 13.07
CA TYR A 200 0.34 12.36 14.08
C TYR A 200 0.32 11.46 15.30
N SER A 201 0.33 12.06 16.49
CA SER A 201 0.28 11.31 17.73
C SER A 201 -0.97 10.44 17.78
N LYS A 202 -0.83 9.22 18.29
CA LYS A 202 -1.95 8.29 18.43
C LYS A 202 -3.16 8.92 19.11
N ALA A 203 -2.92 9.63 20.21
CA ALA A 203 -3.98 10.20 21.03
C ALA A 203 -4.75 11.29 20.28
N ALA A 204 -4.06 12.23 19.63
CA ALA A 204 -4.72 13.29 18.88
C ALA A 204 -5.48 12.73 17.67
N PHE A 205 -4.82 11.86 16.90
CA PHE A 205 -5.40 11.29 15.68
C PHE A 205 -6.67 10.50 15.99
N GLU A 206 -6.63 9.61 17.00
CA GLU A 206 -7.79 8.81 17.42
C GLU A 206 -8.92 9.66 18.00
N HIS A 207 -8.60 10.76 18.67
CA HIS A 207 -9.61 11.70 19.13
C HIS A 207 -10.34 12.37 17.96
N ALA A 208 -9.64 12.70 16.87
CA ALA A 208 -10.23 13.38 15.72
C ALA A 208 -11.14 12.49 14.86
N ILE A 209 -10.84 11.19 14.77
CA ILE A 209 -11.57 10.24 13.90
C ILE A 209 -12.74 9.51 14.59
N ASN A 210 -13.00 9.82 15.86
CA ASN A 210 -14.00 9.13 16.70
C ASN A 210 -14.94 10.17 17.34
N ASP A 211 -16.25 9.95 17.28
CA ASP A 211 -17.26 10.87 17.79
C ASP A 211 -17.86 10.47 19.12
N ASN A 212 -18.08 9.19 19.31
CA ASN A 212 -18.70 8.65 20.51
C ASN A 212 -17.70 8.47 21.67
N GLY A 213 -16.40 8.56 21.40
CA GLY A 213 -15.33 8.37 22.38
C GLY A 213 -15.01 6.90 22.69
N THR A 214 -15.74 5.95 22.13
CA THR A 214 -15.49 4.50 22.24
C THR A 214 -14.69 3.93 21.07
N GLY A 215 -14.68 4.62 19.92
CA GLY A 215 -13.78 4.30 18.80
C GLY A 215 -14.26 3.12 17.97
N ASP A 216 -15.57 3.00 17.83
CA ASP A 216 -16.33 1.99 17.08
C ASP A 216 -17.37 2.63 16.11
N ASP A 217 -17.14 3.88 15.74
CA ASP A 217 -17.95 4.71 14.84
C ASP A 217 -17.16 5.27 13.65
N LEU A 218 -16.01 4.65 13.34
CA LEU A 218 -15.12 5.13 12.28
C LEU A 218 -15.76 4.93 10.92
N TRP A 219 -15.72 6.00 10.13
CA TRP A 219 -15.94 5.94 8.69
C TRP A 219 -14.61 5.56 8.03
N LEU A 220 -14.47 4.26 7.78
CA LEU A 220 -13.23 3.58 7.48
C LEU A 220 -13.32 2.85 6.15
N HIS A 221 -12.27 2.98 5.35
CA HIS A 221 -12.05 2.23 4.12
C HIS A 221 -10.69 1.55 4.20
N ILE A 222 -10.64 0.22 4.07
CA ILE A 222 -9.40 -0.56 4.01
C ILE A 222 -9.24 -1.13 2.60
N TYR A 223 -8.01 -1.11 2.08
CA TYR A 223 -7.71 -1.55 0.72
C TYR A 223 -6.62 -2.63 0.72
N GLU A 224 -6.84 -3.71 -0.04
CA GLU A 224 -5.94 -4.86 -0.14
C GLU A 224 -5.69 -5.37 -1.56
#